data_AF-A0A9C9GBT8-F1
#
_entry.id   AF-A0A9C9GBT8-F1
#
_cell.length_a   1.000
_cell.length_b   1.000
_cell.length_c   1.000
_cell.angle_alpha   90.00
_cell.angle_beta   90.00
_cell.angle_gamma   90.00
#
_symmetry.space_group_name_H-M   'P 1'
#
loop_
_entity.id
_entity.type
_entity.pdbx_description
1 polymer ?
#
loop_
_entity_poly.entity_id
_entity_poly.type
_entity_poly.pdbx_seq_one_letter_code
_entity_poly.pdbx_strand_id
1 'polypeptide(L)'
;MKRVKLILACTIAVAVAALFVSGCAEEVVEEEFDDAALLAVDQYVEEMTEAVLDVKPDLQGWIREPYQEDLPLRYDEERIEWLGEHRDRLTELDSRYREGDFPADEEITAWQVVVVRGDKEWLLKGNEVLEALNRLDQLTGEVSGAIEIIEVTGGELDMDQSEEIIELIDKIEPVVEQIRGVFFR
;
A
#
# COMPACT_ATOMS: atom_id res chain seq x y z
N MET A 1 -60.84 45.93 3.64
CA MET A 1 -60.41 45.26 4.90
C MET A 1 -60.40 43.72 4.88
N LYS A 2 -60.98 43.02 3.88
CA LYS A 2 -60.96 41.53 3.84
C LYS A 2 -59.68 40.91 3.22
N ARG A 3 -58.93 41.64 2.39
CA ARG A 3 -57.76 41.11 1.67
C ARG A 3 -56.46 41.05 2.50
N VAL A 4 -56.34 41.87 3.55
CA VAL A 4 -55.13 41.92 4.40
C VAL A 4 -55.02 40.70 5.33
N LYS A 5 -56.17 40.13 5.77
CA LYS A 5 -56.19 38.94 6.64
C LYS A 5 -55.79 37.65 5.91
N LEU A 6 -56.01 37.57 4.58
CA LEU A 6 -55.67 36.39 3.79
C LEU A 6 -54.16 36.26 3.55
N ILE A 7 -53.47 37.39 3.35
CA ILE A 7 -52.03 37.43 3.11
C ILE A 7 -51.25 37.09 4.40
N LEU A 8 -51.74 37.57 5.55
CA LEU A 8 -51.13 37.28 6.86
C LEU A 8 -51.28 35.81 7.27
N ALA A 9 -52.40 35.17 6.92
CA ALA A 9 -52.61 33.74 7.18
C ALA A 9 -51.72 32.85 6.29
N CYS A 10 -51.46 33.24 5.03
CA CYS A 10 -50.53 32.53 4.15
C CYS A 10 -49.06 32.70 4.55
N THR A 11 -48.65 33.85 5.09
CA THR A 11 -47.25 34.06 5.51
C THR A 11 -46.90 33.27 6.78
N ILE A 12 -47.85 33.07 7.68
CA ILE A 12 -47.65 32.25 8.89
C ILE A 12 -47.61 30.75 8.54
N ALA A 13 -48.44 30.29 7.60
CA ALA A 13 -48.43 28.88 7.17
C ALA A 13 -47.12 28.47 6.46
N VAL A 14 -46.51 29.39 5.68
CA VAL A 14 -45.20 29.15 5.04
C VAL A 14 -44.05 29.18 6.06
N ALA A 15 -44.13 30.04 7.08
CA ALA A 15 -43.13 30.08 8.15
C ALA A 15 -43.15 28.83 9.05
N VAL A 16 -44.33 28.25 9.29
CA VAL A 16 -44.45 26.99 10.05
C VAL A 16 -44.02 25.78 9.21
N ALA A 17 -44.30 25.76 7.90
CA ALA A 17 -43.79 24.72 7.01
C ALA A 17 -42.25 24.75 6.89
N ALA A 18 -41.64 25.94 6.88
CA ALA A 18 -40.17 26.09 6.89
C ALA A 18 -39.55 25.62 8.23
N LEU A 19 -40.27 25.72 9.35
CA LEU A 19 -39.82 25.20 10.65
C LEU A 19 -39.93 23.68 10.77
N PHE A 20 -40.79 23.02 9.98
CA PHE A 20 -40.90 21.54 9.98
C PHE A 20 -39.93 20.84 9.00
N VAL A 21 -39.26 21.56 8.11
CA VAL A 21 -38.17 21.01 7.27
C VAL A 21 -36.82 21.01 8.02
N SER A 22 -36.75 21.66 9.18
CA SER A 22 -35.58 21.66 10.08
C SER A 22 -35.39 20.35 10.88
N GLY A 23 -36.14 19.29 10.55
CA GLY A 23 -36.26 18.08 11.39
C GLY A 23 -35.40 16.88 11.03
N CYS A 24 -34.65 16.89 9.91
CA CYS A 24 -33.72 15.81 9.53
C CYS A 24 -32.56 16.36 8.68
N ALA A 25 -31.90 17.43 9.13
CA ALA A 25 -30.50 17.57 8.76
C ALA A 25 -29.77 16.75 9.82
N GLU A 26 -29.61 15.46 9.55
CA GLU A 26 -28.52 14.70 10.14
C GLU A 26 -27.29 15.58 9.94
N GLU A 27 -26.74 16.10 11.04
CA GLU A 27 -25.43 16.73 11.02
C GLU A 27 -24.53 15.68 10.40
N VAL A 28 -24.26 15.81 9.10
CA VAL A 28 -23.12 15.17 8.48
C VAL A 28 -21.96 15.85 9.16
N VAL A 29 -21.56 15.30 10.30
CA VAL A 29 -20.24 15.51 10.85
C VAL A 29 -19.35 15.05 9.71
N GLU A 30 -18.83 15.99 8.93
CA GLU A 30 -17.68 15.71 8.09
C GLU A 30 -16.61 15.25 9.07
N GLU A 31 -16.46 13.93 9.21
CA GLU A 31 -15.34 13.35 9.92
C GLU A 31 -14.11 13.86 9.19
N GLU A 32 -13.36 14.74 9.87
CA GLU A 32 -12.11 15.29 9.37
C GLU A 32 -11.20 14.10 9.09
N PHE A 33 -10.82 13.94 7.83
CA PHE A 33 -9.91 12.87 7.42
C PHE A 33 -8.59 13.02 8.17
N ASP A 34 -8.08 11.92 8.73
CA ASP A 34 -6.80 11.94 9.44
C ASP A 34 -5.64 11.93 8.44
N ASP A 35 -5.06 13.09 8.19
CA ASP A 35 -3.88 13.26 7.35
C ASP A 35 -2.69 12.39 7.83
N ALA A 36 -2.62 12.03 9.11
CA ALA A 36 -1.57 11.17 9.64
C ALA A 36 -1.71 9.72 9.15
N ALA A 37 -2.95 9.22 8.99
CA ALA A 37 -3.21 7.88 8.49
C ALA A 37 -2.79 7.74 7.02
N LEU A 38 -3.09 8.74 6.19
CA LEU A 38 -2.61 8.78 4.80
C LEU A 38 -1.08 8.85 4.74
N LEU A 39 -0.47 9.70 5.57
CA LEU A 39 0.98 9.82 5.62
C LEU A 39 1.66 8.50 6.01
N ALA A 40 1.11 7.78 6.99
CA ALA A 40 1.63 6.48 7.41
C ALA A 40 1.58 5.45 6.28
N VAL A 41 0.47 5.39 5.53
CA VAL A 41 0.33 4.49 4.37
C VAL A 41 1.30 4.89 3.25
N ASP A 42 1.39 6.18 2.92
CA ASP A 42 2.29 6.69 1.88
C ASP A 42 3.75 6.36 2.20
N GLN A 43 4.19 6.57 3.45
CA GLN A 43 5.56 6.28 3.90
C GLN A 43 5.85 4.78 3.88
N TYR A 44 4.92 3.94 4.37
CA TYR A 44 5.06 2.49 4.31
C TYR A 44 5.25 2.00 2.88
N VAL A 45 4.39 2.44 1.97
CA VAL A 45 4.46 2.03 0.56
C VAL A 45 5.76 2.51 -0.08
N GLU A 46 6.18 3.74 0.18
CA GLU A 46 7.43 4.27 -0.36
C GLU A 46 8.65 3.48 0.13
N GLU A 47 8.80 3.31 1.46
CA GLU A 47 9.95 2.62 2.07
C GLU A 47 9.97 1.12 1.72
N MET A 48 8.82 0.44 1.77
CA MET A 48 8.73 -0.99 1.46
C MET A 48 8.98 -1.27 -0.02
N THR A 49 8.42 -0.46 -0.93
CA THR A 49 8.67 -0.67 -2.37
C THR A 49 10.12 -0.38 -2.76
N GLU A 50 10.78 0.59 -2.13
CA GLU A 50 12.21 0.83 -2.32
C GLU A 50 13.03 -0.35 -1.81
N ALA A 51 12.77 -0.81 -0.58
CA ALA A 51 13.48 -1.96 0.00
C ALA A 51 13.31 -3.24 -0.83
N VAL A 52 12.11 -3.51 -1.36
CA VAL A 52 11.85 -4.65 -2.25
C VAL A 52 12.59 -4.53 -3.58
N LEU A 53 12.67 -3.32 -4.16
CA LEU A 53 13.42 -3.09 -5.40
C LEU A 53 14.92 -3.27 -5.19
N ASP A 54 15.45 -2.81 -4.06
CA ASP A 54 16.87 -2.89 -3.70
C ASP A 54 17.37 -4.34 -3.62
N VAL A 55 16.50 -5.31 -3.32
CA VAL A 55 16.84 -6.74 -3.23
C VAL A 55 17.03 -7.40 -4.61
N LYS A 56 16.43 -6.82 -5.66
CA LYS A 56 16.39 -7.43 -7.00
C LYS A 56 17.80 -7.75 -7.58
N PRO A 57 18.80 -6.85 -7.55
CA PRO A 57 20.14 -7.14 -8.07
C PRO A 57 20.83 -8.29 -7.33
N ASP A 58 20.52 -8.46 -6.05
CA ASP A 58 21.19 -9.45 -5.21
C ASP A 58 20.61 -10.82 -5.44
N LEU A 59 19.28 -10.94 -5.57
CA LEU A 59 18.64 -12.18 -6.03
C LEU A 59 19.18 -12.60 -7.41
N GLN A 60 19.42 -11.64 -8.32
CA GLN A 60 20.01 -11.93 -9.63
C GLN A 60 21.40 -12.56 -9.52
N GLY A 61 22.17 -12.21 -8.50
CA GLY A 61 23.50 -12.75 -8.24
C GLY A 61 23.53 -14.23 -7.86
N TRP A 62 22.38 -14.84 -7.55
CA TRP A 62 22.26 -16.24 -7.14
C TRP A 62 21.66 -17.16 -8.20
N ILE A 63 21.19 -16.62 -9.34
CA ILE A 63 20.64 -17.44 -10.42
C ILE A 63 21.75 -18.27 -11.07
N ARG A 64 21.51 -19.57 -11.23
CA ARG A 64 22.37 -20.44 -12.01
C ARG A 64 22.12 -20.26 -13.50
N GLU A 65 23.08 -19.68 -14.22
CA GLU A 65 22.99 -19.61 -15.69
C GLU A 65 23.28 -20.98 -16.34
N PRO A 66 22.48 -21.40 -17.34
CA PRO A 66 22.82 -22.57 -18.14
C PRO A 66 24.16 -22.30 -18.84
N TYR A 67 25.09 -23.26 -18.80
CA TYR A 67 26.47 -23.22 -19.34
C TYR A 67 27.60 -22.68 -18.44
N GLN A 68 27.36 -22.32 -17.18
CA GLN A 68 28.47 -22.06 -16.25
C GLN A 68 28.87 -23.35 -15.51
N GLU A 69 29.79 -24.13 -16.11
CA GLU A 69 30.35 -25.35 -15.50
C GLU A 69 31.26 -25.06 -14.29
N ASP A 70 31.68 -23.80 -14.11
CA ASP A 70 32.64 -23.36 -13.08
C ASP A 70 32.18 -22.07 -12.32
N LEU A 71 30.91 -21.97 -11.92
CA LEU A 71 30.55 -20.99 -10.88
C LEU A 71 31.06 -21.50 -9.53
N PRO A 72 31.62 -20.64 -8.66
CA PRO A 72 32.19 -21.10 -7.40
C PRO A 72 31.10 -21.73 -6.53
N LEU A 73 31.22 -23.06 -6.40
CA LEU A 73 30.61 -23.87 -5.38
C LEU A 73 31.15 -23.38 -4.03
N ARG A 74 30.29 -22.78 -3.19
CA ARG A 74 30.51 -22.30 -1.80
C ARG A 74 30.90 -20.83 -1.57
N TYR A 75 29.88 -20.13 -1.07
CA TYR A 75 29.82 -19.17 0.04
C TYR A 75 30.71 -17.93 0.01
N ASP A 76 30.12 -16.85 -0.46
CA ASP A 76 30.34 -15.57 0.20
C ASP A 76 29.36 -15.53 1.40
N GLU A 77 29.79 -16.06 2.56
CA GLU A 77 28.99 -15.98 3.80
C GLU A 77 28.53 -14.54 4.05
N GLU A 78 29.37 -13.57 3.68
CA GLU A 78 29.09 -12.13 3.69
C GLU A 78 27.89 -11.76 2.79
N ARG A 79 27.72 -12.39 1.61
CA ARG A 79 26.55 -12.13 0.74
C ARG A 79 25.27 -12.78 1.27
N ILE A 80 25.37 -13.95 1.88
CA ILE A 80 24.20 -14.59 2.52
C ILE A 80 23.79 -13.77 3.75
N GLU A 81 24.76 -13.33 4.56
CA GLU A 81 24.52 -12.43 5.68
C GLU A 81 23.87 -11.12 5.20
N TRP A 82 24.39 -10.53 4.12
CA TRP A 82 23.84 -9.31 3.53
C TRP A 82 22.42 -9.48 2.96
N LEU A 83 22.08 -10.64 2.39
CA LEU A 83 20.69 -10.97 2.02
C LEU A 83 19.80 -11.12 3.26
N GLY A 84 20.32 -11.73 4.32
CA GLY A 84 19.65 -11.82 5.61
C GLY A 84 19.34 -10.44 6.19
N GLU A 85 20.29 -9.49 6.11
CA GLU A 85 20.08 -8.10 6.50
C GLU A 85 18.94 -7.45 5.70
N HIS A 86 18.76 -7.80 4.42
CA HIS A 86 17.62 -7.31 3.63
C HIS A 86 16.30 -7.88 4.13
N ARG A 87 16.23 -9.18 4.39
CA ARG A 87 15.02 -9.79 4.96
C ARG A 87 14.68 -9.19 6.33
N ASP A 88 15.69 -8.97 7.16
CA ASP A 88 15.51 -8.35 8.47
C ASP A 88 15.02 -6.90 8.33
N ARG A 89 15.54 -6.14 7.36
CA ARG A 89 15.04 -4.79 7.02
C ARG A 89 13.58 -4.82 6.58
N LEU A 90 13.17 -5.75 5.72
CA LEU A 90 11.77 -5.90 5.30
C LEU A 90 10.87 -6.20 6.51
N THR A 91 11.32 -7.09 7.39
CA THR A 91 10.60 -7.44 8.63
C THR A 91 10.50 -6.26 9.59
N GLU A 92 11.58 -5.48 9.73
CA GLU A 92 11.61 -4.28 10.57
C GLU A 92 10.65 -3.22 10.03
N LEU A 93 10.63 -2.99 8.72
CA LEU A 93 9.68 -2.06 8.08
C LEU A 93 8.25 -2.50 8.35
N ASP A 94 7.89 -3.75 8.05
CA ASP A 94 6.53 -4.24 8.30
C ASP A 94 6.13 -4.09 9.78
N SER A 95 7.01 -4.50 10.71
CA SER A 95 6.75 -4.39 12.14
C SER A 95 6.56 -2.94 12.59
N ARG A 96 7.41 -2.01 12.10
CA ARG A 96 7.35 -0.59 12.47
C ARG A 96 6.01 0.04 12.14
N TYR A 97 5.46 -0.28 10.97
CA TYR A 97 4.17 0.26 10.56
C TYR A 97 3.01 -0.52 11.20
N ARG A 98 3.04 -1.86 11.20
CA ARG A 98 1.96 -2.70 11.77
C ARG A 98 1.80 -2.59 13.29
N GLU A 99 2.88 -2.31 14.02
CA GLU A 99 2.84 -2.04 15.47
C GLU A 99 2.64 -0.56 15.80
N GLY A 100 2.66 0.32 14.79
CA GLY A 100 2.44 1.76 14.91
C GLY A 100 0.97 2.16 14.75
N ASP A 101 0.75 3.45 14.49
CA ASP A 101 -0.57 4.05 14.24
C ASP A 101 -1.05 3.81 12.79
N PHE A 102 -0.84 2.60 12.25
CA PHE A 102 -1.28 2.28 10.88
C PHE A 102 -2.80 2.07 10.84
N PRO A 103 -3.52 2.66 9.88
CA PRO A 103 -4.97 2.58 9.84
C PRO A 103 -5.46 1.16 9.61
N ALA A 104 -6.57 0.80 10.24
CA ALA A 104 -7.19 -0.52 10.08
C ALA A 104 -7.81 -0.68 8.68
N ASP A 105 -7.92 -1.91 8.18
CA ASP A 105 -8.47 -2.18 6.86
C ASP A 105 -9.89 -1.62 6.67
N GLU A 106 -10.74 -1.68 7.70
CA GLU A 106 -12.09 -1.10 7.66
C GLU A 106 -12.07 0.42 7.48
N GLU A 107 -11.10 1.08 8.10
CA GLU A 107 -10.90 2.52 7.97
C GLU A 107 -10.44 2.85 6.55
N ILE A 108 -9.40 2.17 6.07
CA ILE A 108 -8.87 2.36 4.72
C ILE A 108 -9.98 2.13 3.69
N THR A 109 -10.81 1.09 3.83
CA THR A 109 -11.90 0.77 2.90
C THR A 109 -12.86 1.96 2.69
N ALA A 110 -13.09 2.76 3.73
CA ALA A 110 -14.01 3.90 3.70
C ALA A 110 -13.42 5.12 2.97
N TRP A 111 -12.11 5.14 2.67
CA TRP A 111 -11.43 6.30 2.13
C TRP A 111 -11.93 6.70 0.74
N GLN A 112 -12.22 8.00 0.62
CA GLN A 112 -12.41 8.72 -0.64
C GLN A 112 -11.69 10.07 -0.55
N VAL A 113 -10.38 10.03 -0.69
CA VAL A 113 -9.51 11.17 -0.39
C VAL A 113 -8.99 11.77 -1.69
N VAL A 114 -9.09 13.09 -1.83
CA VAL A 114 -8.47 13.81 -2.94
C VAL A 114 -7.02 14.09 -2.58
N VAL A 115 -6.10 13.46 -3.29
CA VAL A 115 -4.66 13.64 -3.09
C VAL A 115 -4.14 14.63 -4.11
N VAL A 116 -3.38 15.62 -3.65
CA VAL A 116 -2.73 16.64 -4.48
C VAL A 116 -1.22 16.54 -4.30
N ARG A 117 -0.49 16.28 -5.39
CA ARG A 117 0.98 16.19 -5.40
C ARG A 117 1.55 16.91 -6.61
N GLY A 118 2.24 18.03 -6.37
CA GLY A 118 2.69 18.91 -7.45
C GLY A 118 1.51 19.48 -8.23
N ASP A 119 1.51 19.30 -9.56
CA ASP A 119 0.43 19.75 -10.45
C ASP A 119 -0.64 18.67 -10.72
N LYS A 120 -0.60 17.55 -9.98
CA LYS A 120 -1.52 16.43 -10.16
C LYS A 120 -2.46 16.29 -8.99
N GLU A 121 -3.71 15.96 -9.31
CA GLU A 121 -4.79 15.70 -8.37
C GLU A 121 -5.52 14.43 -8.80
N TRP A 122 -5.78 13.52 -7.86
CA TRP A 122 -6.59 12.34 -8.11
C TRP A 122 -7.35 11.89 -6.87
N LEU A 123 -8.42 11.13 -7.08
CA LEU A 123 -9.16 10.47 -6.01
C LEU A 123 -8.47 9.15 -5.66
N LEU A 124 -8.04 9.03 -4.42
CA LEU A 124 -7.56 7.80 -3.80
C LEU A 124 -8.76 7.08 -3.17
N LYS A 125 -9.03 5.86 -3.63
CA LYS A 125 -10.14 5.04 -3.13
C LYS A 125 -9.61 3.95 -2.22
N GLY A 126 -10.24 3.79 -1.07
CA GLY A 126 -9.89 2.77 -0.06
C GLY A 126 -9.69 1.37 -0.61
N ASN A 127 -10.62 0.89 -1.44
CA ASN A 127 -10.52 -0.44 -2.04
C ASN A 127 -9.29 -0.60 -2.96
N GLU A 128 -8.91 0.45 -3.70
CA GLU A 128 -7.72 0.44 -4.56
C GLU A 128 -6.44 0.45 -3.71
N VAL A 129 -6.47 1.18 -2.59
CA VAL A 129 -5.37 1.21 -1.59
C VAL A 129 -5.17 -0.16 -0.96
N LEU A 130 -6.23 -0.79 -0.44
CA LEU A 130 -6.13 -2.12 0.16
C LEU A 130 -5.67 -3.18 -0.81
N GLU A 131 -6.14 -3.13 -2.07
CA GLU A 131 -5.66 -4.06 -3.09
C GLU A 131 -4.15 -3.90 -3.32
N ALA A 132 -3.66 -2.66 -3.37
CA ALA A 132 -2.24 -2.38 -3.53
C ALA A 132 -1.41 -2.81 -2.32
N LEU A 133 -1.90 -2.57 -1.09
CA LEU A 133 -1.24 -3.01 0.15
C LEU A 133 -1.16 -4.54 0.23
N ASN A 134 -2.26 -5.24 -0.06
CA ASN A 134 -2.25 -6.71 -0.09
C ASN A 134 -1.27 -7.28 -1.14
N ARG A 135 -1.14 -6.63 -2.30
CA ARG A 135 -0.14 -7.00 -3.31
C ARG A 135 1.28 -6.75 -2.83
N LEU A 136 1.51 -5.65 -2.11
CA LEU A 136 2.80 -5.34 -1.51
C LEU A 136 3.19 -6.39 -0.46
N ASP A 137 2.25 -6.76 0.41
CA ASP A 137 2.46 -7.79 1.43
C ASP A 137 2.76 -9.15 0.79
N GLN A 138 2.02 -9.53 -0.26
CA GLN A 138 2.29 -10.75 -1.01
C GLN A 138 3.68 -10.74 -1.65
N LEU A 139 4.05 -9.64 -2.33
CA LEU A 139 5.36 -9.53 -2.98
C LEU A 139 6.50 -9.58 -1.95
N THR A 140 6.32 -8.90 -0.81
CA THR A 140 7.30 -8.89 0.29
C THR A 140 7.48 -10.28 0.88
N GLY A 141 6.38 -11.04 1.02
CA GLY A 141 6.43 -12.44 1.45
C GLY A 141 7.14 -13.36 0.46
N GLU A 142 6.90 -13.19 -0.85
CA GLU A 142 7.59 -13.93 -1.90
C GLU A 142 9.11 -13.63 -1.91
N VAL A 143 9.49 -12.36 -1.79
CA VAL A 143 10.90 -11.92 -1.69
C VAL A 143 11.58 -12.47 -0.44
N SER A 144 10.94 -12.35 0.72
CA SER A 144 11.48 -12.87 1.98
C SER A 144 11.65 -14.39 1.93
N GLY A 145 10.70 -15.10 1.31
CA GLY A 145 10.77 -16.55 1.11
C GLY A 145 11.91 -16.95 0.17
N ALA A 146 12.13 -16.19 -0.92
CA ALA A 146 13.26 -16.44 -1.81
C ALA A 146 14.61 -16.26 -1.09
N ILE A 147 14.76 -15.22 -0.27
CA ILE A 147 15.94 -15.01 0.56
C ILE A 147 16.14 -16.19 1.52
N GLU A 148 15.08 -16.63 2.21
CA GLU A 148 15.16 -17.76 3.14
C GLU A 148 15.60 -19.06 2.45
N ILE A 149 15.08 -19.33 1.24
CA ILE A 149 15.51 -20.50 0.44
C ILE A 149 17.01 -20.42 0.14
N ILE A 150 17.52 -19.25 -0.27
CA ILE A 150 18.95 -19.04 -0.51
C ILE A 150 19.75 -19.27 0.78
N GLU A 151 19.32 -18.75 1.93
CA GLU A 151 20.01 -18.98 3.20
C GLU A 151 20.04 -20.46 3.60
N VAL A 152 18.90 -21.15 3.55
CA VAL A 152 18.75 -22.54 4.01
C VAL A 152 19.50 -23.52 3.12
N THR A 153 19.50 -23.29 1.80
CA THR A 153 20.30 -24.06 0.84
C THR A 153 21.76 -23.63 0.85
N GLY A 154 22.06 -22.51 1.51
CA GLY A 154 23.35 -21.89 1.48
C GLY A 154 23.78 -21.48 0.07
N GLY A 155 22.85 -20.95 -0.72
CA GLY A 155 23.06 -20.50 -2.08
C GLY A 155 23.22 -21.62 -3.12
N GLU A 156 23.14 -22.88 -2.71
CA GLU A 156 23.16 -24.03 -3.62
C GLU A 156 21.75 -24.33 -4.13
N LEU A 157 21.24 -23.45 -5.00
CA LEU A 157 19.93 -23.60 -5.61
C LEU A 157 19.94 -24.69 -6.69
N ASP A 158 18.88 -25.50 -6.72
CA ASP A 158 18.59 -26.35 -7.86
C ASP A 158 17.97 -25.54 -9.03
N MET A 159 17.68 -26.22 -10.14
CA MET A 159 17.13 -25.56 -11.32
C MET A 159 15.71 -25.04 -11.08
N ASP A 160 14.87 -25.79 -10.39
CA ASP A 160 13.47 -25.42 -10.14
C ASP A 160 13.44 -24.18 -9.22
N GLN A 161 14.26 -24.18 -8.16
CA GLN A 161 14.44 -23.03 -7.26
C GLN A 161 15.00 -21.80 -8.00
N SER A 162 15.94 -22.00 -8.93
CA SER A 162 16.49 -20.91 -9.73
C SER A 162 15.43 -20.32 -10.66
N GLU A 163 14.59 -21.15 -11.28
CA GLU A 163 13.47 -20.73 -12.13
C GLU A 163 12.44 -19.92 -11.32
N GLU A 164 12.07 -20.37 -10.12
CA GLU A 164 11.17 -19.63 -9.22
C GLU A 164 11.72 -18.23 -8.87
N ILE A 165 13.03 -18.11 -8.60
CA ILE A 165 13.67 -16.82 -8.30
C ILE A 165 13.73 -15.93 -9.55
N ILE A 166 13.98 -16.48 -10.74
CA ILE A 166 13.91 -15.74 -12.00
C ILE A 166 12.51 -15.15 -12.21
N GLU A 167 11.46 -15.96 -12.05
CA GLU A 167 10.08 -15.52 -12.20
C GLU A 167 9.72 -14.40 -11.22
N LEU A 168 10.20 -14.51 -9.97
CA LEU A 168 10.04 -13.47 -8.96
C LEU A 168 10.76 -12.17 -9.36
N ILE A 169 12.03 -12.23 -9.79
CA ILE A 169 12.81 -11.07 -10.23
C ILE A 169 12.12 -10.31 -11.36
N ASP A 170 11.56 -11.05 -12.33
CA ASP A 170 10.82 -10.48 -13.46
C ASP A 170 9.50 -9.83 -13.02
N LYS A 171 8.92 -10.30 -11.91
CA LYS A 171 7.66 -9.78 -11.34
C LYS A 171 7.86 -8.55 -10.45
N ILE A 172 8.97 -8.43 -9.71
CA ILE A 172 9.17 -7.39 -8.67
C ILE A 172 8.85 -5.99 -9.19
N GLU A 173 9.54 -5.56 -10.25
CA GLU A 173 9.46 -4.18 -10.75
C GLU A 173 8.07 -3.86 -11.35
N PRO A 174 7.48 -4.70 -12.24
CA PRO A 174 6.11 -4.47 -12.71
C PRO A 174 5.05 -4.41 -11.61
N VAL A 175 5.20 -5.19 -10.54
CA VAL A 175 4.25 -5.19 -9.42
C VAL A 175 4.44 -3.94 -8.56
N VAL A 176 5.69 -3.56 -8.27
CA VAL A 176 5.99 -2.31 -7.57
C VAL A 176 5.45 -1.10 -8.33
N GLU A 177 5.63 -1.03 -9.65
CA GLU A 177 5.07 0.05 -10.48
C GLU A 177 3.54 0.12 -10.38
N GLN A 178 2.86 -1.03 -10.38
CA GLN A 178 1.40 -1.07 -10.21
C GLN A 178 0.95 -0.57 -8.84
N ILE A 179 1.65 -0.97 -7.77
CA ILE A 179 1.38 -0.52 -6.40
C ILE A 179 1.59 1.00 -6.33
N ARG A 180 2.77 1.47 -6.75
CA ARG A 180 3.11 2.90 -6.75
C ARG A 180 2.17 3.73 -7.62
N GLY A 181 1.61 3.18 -8.70
CA GLY A 181 0.62 3.86 -9.55
C GLY A 181 -0.71 4.19 -8.86
N VAL A 182 -1.01 3.57 -7.71
CA VAL A 182 -2.16 3.93 -6.87
C VAL A 182 -1.86 5.19 -6.04
N PHE A 183 -0.66 5.26 -5.47
CA PHE A 183 -0.26 6.30 -4.51
C PHE A 183 0.47 7.49 -5.13
N PHE A 184 1.10 7.32 -6.30
CA PHE A 184 2.07 8.28 -6.86
C PHE A 184 1.83 8.53 -8.37
N ARG A 185 0.68 9.12 -8.70
CA ARG A 185 0.25 9.30 -10.11
C ARG A 185 0.98 10.37 -10.90
#